data_AF-A0A661QSA3-F1
#
_entry.id   AF-A0A661QSA3-F1
#
_cell.length_a   1.000
_cell.length_b   1.000
_cell.length_c   1.000
_cell.angle_alpha   90.00
_cell.angle_beta   90.00
_cell.angle_gamma   90.00
#
_symmetry.space_group_name_H-M   'P 1'
#
loop_
_entity.id
_entity.type
_entity.pdbx_description
1 polymer ?
#
loop_
_entity_poly.entity_id
_entity_poly.type
_entity_poly.pdbx_seq_one_letter_code
_entity_poly.pdbx_strand_id
1 'polypeptide(L)'
;MEPVRASVYKRMIAEHKQIAEKFRSEGRGKAKAILGEKERDLKQITSEAYRKAQELKGKADAEAVRIYADAYEIDPEFYSFIKTLDIYRSALEKDTTLVLSTNSEFLKYLKGYSAKQRKVR
;
A
#
# COMPACT_ATOMS: atom_id res chain seq x y z
N MET A 1 49.12 -59.01 -10.56
CA MET A 1 47.64 -58.86 -10.54
C MET A 1 47.18 -57.48 -10.03
N GLU A 2 48.08 -56.63 -9.49
CA GLU A 2 47.84 -55.23 -9.07
C GLU A 2 47.06 -54.29 -10.02
N PRO A 3 47.36 -54.21 -11.34
CA PRO A 3 46.88 -53.09 -12.16
C PRO A 3 45.37 -53.15 -12.48
N VAL A 4 44.77 -54.34 -12.50
CA VAL A 4 43.35 -54.52 -12.82
C VAL A 4 42.45 -54.05 -11.68
N ARG A 5 42.82 -54.31 -10.42
CA ARG A 5 42.06 -53.87 -9.24
C ARG A 5 42.01 -52.36 -9.11
N ALA A 6 43.14 -51.68 -9.38
CA ALA A 6 43.21 -50.22 -9.37
C ALA A 6 42.33 -49.57 -10.45
N SER A 7 42.22 -50.20 -11.64
CA SER A 7 41.35 -49.73 -12.72
C SER A 7 39.86 -49.83 -12.37
N VAL A 8 39.43 -50.95 -11.78
CA VAL A 8 38.04 -51.15 -11.34
C VAL A 8 37.64 -50.13 -10.27
N TYR A 9 38.52 -49.88 -9.30
CA TYR A 9 38.27 -48.89 -8.24
C TYR A 9 38.15 -47.46 -8.79
N LYS A 10 39.01 -47.08 -9.74
CA LYS A 10 38.92 -45.78 -10.43
C LYS A 10 37.60 -45.63 -11.19
N ARG A 11 37.14 -46.70 -11.87
CA ARG A 11 35.86 -46.70 -12.58
C ARG A 11 34.68 -46.51 -11.61
N MET A 12 34.67 -47.23 -10.49
CA MET A 12 33.64 -47.07 -9.46
C MET A 12 33.59 -45.64 -8.89
N ILE A 13 34.74 -45.03 -8.62
CA ILE A 13 34.80 -43.63 -8.15
C ILE A 13 34.23 -42.67 -9.21
N ALA A 14 34.58 -42.86 -10.48
CA ALA A 14 34.08 -42.03 -11.57
C ALA A 14 32.56 -42.15 -11.72
N GLU A 15 32.03 -43.38 -11.69
CA GLU A 15 30.59 -43.66 -11.73
C GLU A 15 29.86 -43.01 -10.55
N HIS A 16 30.36 -43.16 -9.32
CA HIS A 16 29.78 -42.50 -8.14
C HIS A 16 29.81 -40.98 -8.23
N LYS A 17 30.92 -40.39 -8.73
CA LYS A 17 30.99 -38.94 -8.96
C LYS A 17 29.97 -38.47 -10.00
N GLN A 18 29.80 -39.23 -11.08
CA GLN A 18 28.83 -38.92 -12.13
C GLN A 18 27.38 -39.00 -11.60
N ILE A 19 27.07 -40.02 -10.80
CA ILE A 19 25.76 -40.16 -10.15
C ILE A 19 25.51 -38.99 -9.20
N ALA A 20 26.49 -38.63 -8.35
CA ALA A 20 26.38 -37.49 -7.45
C ALA A 20 26.17 -36.17 -8.20
N GLU A 21 26.88 -35.95 -9.31
CA GLU A 21 26.71 -34.73 -10.09
C GLU A 21 25.35 -34.67 -10.81
N LYS A 22 24.85 -35.81 -11.28
CA LYS A 22 23.50 -35.91 -11.84
C LYS A 22 22.45 -35.49 -10.80
N PHE A 23 22.51 -36.04 -9.58
CA PHE A 23 21.59 -35.67 -8.50
C PHE A 23 21.70 -34.20 -8.11
N ARG A 24 22.92 -33.64 -8.05
CA ARG A 24 23.10 -32.20 -7.80
C ARG A 24 22.50 -31.35 -8.90
N SER A 25 22.68 -31.74 -10.16
CA SER A 25 22.13 -31.02 -11.31
C SER A 25 20.61 -31.02 -11.30
N GLU A 26 20.00 -32.19 -11.06
CA GLU A 26 18.54 -32.33 -10.94
C GLU A 26 18.00 -31.52 -9.75
N GLY A 27 18.68 -31.55 -8.60
CA GLY A 27 18.32 -30.76 -7.43
C GLY A 27 18.37 -29.26 -7.71
N ARG A 28 19.42 -28.77 -8.38
CA ARG A 28 19.53 -27.37 -8.82
C ARG A 28 18.41 -27.00 -9.81
N GLY A 29 18.06 -27.89 -10.73
CA GLY A 29 16.96 -27.70 -11.68
C GLY A 29 15.61 -27.54 -10.98
N LYS A 30 15.27 -28.48 -10.08
CA LYS A 30 14.04 -28.41 -9.28
C LYS A 30 13.99 -27.16 -8.40
N ALA A 31 15.09 -26.81 -7.74
CA ALA A 31 15.16 -25.59 -6.94
C ALA A 31 14.90 -24.33 -7.77
N LYS A 32 15.49 -24.22 -8.96
CA LYS A 32 15.23 -23.11 -9.88
C LYS A 32 13.78 -23.06 -10.35
N ALA A 33 13.18 -24.22 -10.64
CA ALA A 33 11.77 -24.30 -11.03
C ALA A 33 10.85 -23.79 -9.92
N ILE A 34 11.04 -24.28 -8.68
CA ILE A 34 10.26 -23.85 -7.50
C ILE A 34 10.43 -22.35 -7.25
N LEU A 35 11.65 -21.83 -7.36
CA LEU A 35 11.90 -20.39 -7.19
C LEU A 35 11.19 -19.57 -8.27
N GLY A 36 11.27 -20.00 -9.53
CA GLY A 36 10.60 -19.32 -10.63
C GLY A 36 9.07 -19.33 -10.49
N GLU A 37 8.49 -20.45 -10.06
CA GLU A 37 7.05 -20.55 -9.78
C GLU A 37 6.64 -19.61 -8.64
N LYS A 38 7.36 -19.65 -7.52
CA LYS A 38 7.14 -18.76 -6.38
C LYS A 38 7.19 -17.28 -6.77
N GLU A 39 8.16 -16.87 -7.58
CA GLU A 39 8.28 -15.48 -8.03
C GLU A 39 7.10 -15.06 -8.92
N ARG A 40 6.64 -15.96 -9.80
CA ARG A 40 5.47 -15.70 -10.65
C ARG A 40 4.21 -15.56 -9.81
N ASP A 41 3.98 -16.47 -8.87
CA ASP A 41 2.82 -16.44 -7.98
C ASP A 41 2.81 -15.18 -7.13
N LEU A 42 3.95 -14.81 -6.54
CA LEU A 42 4.08 -13.59 -5.76
C LEU A 42 3.76 -12.35 -6.60
N LYS A 43 4.27 -12.29 -7.83
CA LYS A 43 3.98 -11.18 -8.75
C LYS A 43 2.50 -11.13 -9.14
N GLN A 44 1.88 -12.27 -9.37
CA GLN A 44 0.45 -12.35 -9.69
C GLN A 44 -0.40 -11.87 -8.50
N ILE A 45 -0.18 -12.41 -7.31
CA ILE A 45 -0.92 -12.06 -6.09
C ILE A 45 -0.80 -10.56 -5.80
N THR A 46 0.41 -10.03 -5.85
CA THR A 46 0.65 -8.60 -5.59
C THR A 46 0.00 -7.70 -6.63
N SER A 47 0.05 -8.07 -7.92
CA SER A 47 -0.58 -7.30 -8.99
C SER A 47 -2.11 -7.32 -8.89
N GLU A 48 -2.70 -8.47 -8.60
CA GLU A 48 -4.14 -8.60 -8.41
C GLU A 48 -4.63 -7.85 -7.18
N ALA A 49 -3.90 -7.93 -6.06
CA ALA A 49 -4.21 -7.18 -4.85
C ALA A 49 -4.14 -5.67 -5.11
N TYR A 50 -3.10 -5.20 -5.80
CA TYR A 50 -2.96 -3.79 -6.17
C TYR A 50 -4.12 -3.33 -7.06
N ARG A 51 -4.46 -4.10 -8.10
CA ARG A 51 -5.59 -3.79 -8.99
C ARG A 51 -6.90 -3.66 -8.20
N LYS A 52 -7.21 -4.65 -7.35
CA LYS A 52 -8.42 -4.63 -6.51
C LYS A 52 -8.46 -3.43 -5.58
N ALA A 53 -7.33 -3.06 -4.97
CA ALA A 53 -7.23 -1.90 -4.11
C ALA A 53 -7.51 -0.59 -4.89
N GLN A 54 -6.94 -0.44 -6.09
CA GLN A 54 -7.19 0.73 -6.94
C GLN A 54 -8.64 0.80 -7.41
N GLU A 55 -9.25 -0.33 -7.80
CA GLU A 55 -10.66 -0.38 -8.19
C GLU A 55 -11.58 0.01 -7.03
N LEU A 56 -11.32 -0.50 -5.83
CA LEU A 56 -12.11 -0.17 -4.64
C LEU A 56 -11.97 1.31 -4.26
N LYS A 57 -10.73 1.82 -4.28
CA LYS A 57 -10.46 3.24 -4.01
C LYS A 57 -11.15 4.14 -5.03
N GLY A 58 -11.06 3.83 -6.32
CA GLY A 58 -11.72 4.60 -7.37
C GLY A 58 -13.24 4.62 -7.23
N LYS A 59 -13.86 3.50 -6.83
CA LYS A 59 -15.30 3.45 -6.55
C LYS A 59 -15.68 4.31 -5.35
N ALA A 60 -14.91 4.23 -4.25
CA ALA A 60 -15.14 5.02 -3.06
C ALA A 60 -14.98 6.52 -3.32
N ASP A 61 -13.94 6.91 -4.07
CA ASP A 61 -13.69 8.30 -4.45
C ASP A 61 -14.84 8.83 -5.34
N ALA A 62 -15.30 8.04 -6.31
CA ALA A 62 -16.43 8.40 -7.17
C ALA A 62 -17.73 8.56 -6.38
N GLU A 63 -17.99 7.65 -5.43
CA GLU A 63 -19.18 7.72 -4.56
C GLU A 63 -19.12 8.95 -3.64
N ALA A 64 -17.95 9.23 -3.05
CA ALA A 64 -17.77 10.43 -2.23
C ALA A 64 -18.02 11.70 -3.05
N VAL A 65 -17.45 11.81 -4.26
CA VAL A 65 -17.68 12.96 -5.15
C VAL A 65 -19.16 13.10 -5.50
N ARG A 66 -19.86 11.99 -5.80
CA ARG A 66 -21.30 12.02 -6.06
C ARG A 66 -22.09 12.54 -4.87
N ILE A 67 -21.83 12.02 -3.66
CA ILE A 67 -22.49 12.49 -2.43
C ILE A 67 -22.22 13.98 -2.20
N TYR A 68 -21.01 14.45 -2.45
CA TYR A 68 -20.68 15.88 -2.35
C TYR A 68 -21.42 16.73 -3.38
N ALA A 69 -21.54 16.27 -4.63
CA ALA A 69 -22.30 16.95 -5.67
C ALA A 69 -23.79 17.00 -5.33
N ASP A 70 -24.38 15.87 -4.93
CA ASP A 70 -25.79 15.79 -4.51
C ASP A 70 -26.06 16.73 -3.32
N ALA A 71 -25.15 16.79 -2.34
CA ALA A 71 -25.28 17.69 -1.20
C ALA A 71 -25.16 19.18 -1.59
N TYR A 72 -24.31 19.50 -2.57
CA TYR A 72 -24.18 20.87 -3.10
C TYR A 72 -25.46 21.33 -3.81
N GLU A 73 -26.12 20.44 -4.56
CA GLU A 73 -27.41 20.74 -5.20
C GLU A 73 -28.54 20.98 -4.20
N ILE A 74 -28.48 20.36 -3.01
CA ILE A 74 -29.51 20.48 -1.96
C ILE A 74 -29.30 21.74 -1.11
N ASP A 75 -28.08 21.99 -0.61
CA ASP A 75 -27.77 23.17 0.22
C ASP A 75 -26.27 23.55 0.10
N PRO A 76 -25.94 24.57 -0.71
CA PRO A 76 -24.58 25.08 -0.87
C PRO A 76 -23.94 25.60 0.43
N GLU A 77 -24.74 26.10 1.37
CA GLU A 77 -24.27 26.69 2.63
C GLU A 77 -23.89 25.60 3.64
N PHE A 78 -24.65 24.50 3.68
CA PHE A 78 -24.31 23.30 4.45
C PHE A 78 -23.03 22.62 3.93
N TYR A 79 -22.88 22.49 2.60
CA TYR A 79 -21.64 21.96 2.00
C TYR A 79 -20.42 22.80 2.39
N SER A 80 -20.52 24.13 2.26
CA SER A 80 -19.45 25.07 2.63
C SER A 80 -19.05 24.93 4.09
N PHE A 81 -20.02 24.71 4.99
CA PHE A 81 -19.78 24.47 6.40
C PHE A 81 -19.01 23.17 6.66
N ILE A 82 -19.51 22.02 6.17
CA ILE A 82 -18.86 20.71 6.37
C ILE A 82 -17.46 20.69 5.77
N LYS A 83 -17.28 21.25 4.57
CA LYS A 83 -15.97 21.31 3.92
C LYS A 83 -14.98 22.13 4.75
N THR A 84 -15.44 23.24 5.33
CA THR A 84 -14.61 24.09 6.19
C THR A 84 -14.18 23.34 7.46
N LEU A 85 -15.06 22.53 8.07
CA LEU A 85 -14.72 21.70 9.23
C LEU A 85 -13.68 20.61 8.89
N ASP A 86 -13.77 20.01 7.72
CA ASP A 86 -12.83 18.97 7.27
C ASP A 86 -11.44 19.57 6.99
N ILE A 87 -11.42 20.79 6.44
CA ILE A 87 -10.20 21.59 6.29
C ILE A 87 -9.62 21.96 7.66
N TYR A 88 -10.44 22.34 8.65
CA TYR A 88 -9.94 22.58 10.00
C TYR A 88 -9.27 21.35 10.59
N ARG A 89 -9.87 20.16 10.40
CA ARG A 89 -9.28 18.90 10.89
C ARG A 89 -7.91 18.62 10.28
N SER A 90 -7.75 18.83 8.98
CA SER A 90 -6.50 18.57 8.24
C SER A 90 -5.45 19.66 8.41
N ALA A 91 -5.86 20.92 8.57
CA ALA A 91 -4.95 22.05 8.75
C ALA A 91 -4.49 22.26 10.20
N LEU A 92 -5.18 21.68 11.20
CA LEU A 92 -4.87 21.84 12.63
C LEU A 92 -4.15 20.61 13.22
N GLU A 93 -3.40 19.86 12.43
CA GLU A 93 -2.48 18.85 12.96
C GLU A 93 -1.44 19.47 13.91
N LYS A 94 -0.97 18.68 14.89
CA LYS A 94 -0.31 19.13 16.15
C LYS A 94 0.86 20.13 15.99
N ASP A 95 1.48 20.22 14.83
CA ASP A 95 2.67 21.05 14.59
C ASP A 95 2.42 22.23 13.62
N THR A 96 1.16 22.54 13.29
CA THR A 96 0.84 23.58 12.31
C THR A 96 0.62 24.94 12.99
N THR A 97 1.51 25.91 12.74
CA THR A 97 1.29 27.31 13.11
C THR A 97 0.58 28.04 11.97
N LEU A 98 -0.72 28.31 12.11
CA LEU A 98 -1.47 29.12 11.15
C LEU A 98 -1.40 30.62 11.50
N VAL A 99 -0.95 31.44 10.55
CA VAL A 99 -1.06 32.91 10.62
C VAL A 99 -2.24 33.34 9.76
N LEU A 100 -3.36 33.69 10.40
CA LEU A 100 -4.59 34.11 9.72
C LEU A 100 -4.96 35.54 10.14
N SER A 101 -5.43 36.33 9.18
CA SER A 101 -6.01 37.64 9.49
C SER A 101 -7.37 37.49 10.18
N THR A 102 -7.70 38.41 11.07
CA THR A 102 -9.01 38.49 11.74
C THR A 102 -10.17 38.72 10.77
N ASN A 103 -9.94 38.94 9.48
CA ASN A 103 -10.96 39.03 8.44
C ASN A 103 -10.99 37.82 7.48
N SER A 104 -10.22 36.77 7.75
CA SER A 104 -10.21 35.57 6.91
C SER A 104 -11.57 34.88 6.88
N GLU A 105 -12.03 34.51 5.68
CA GLU A 105 -13.18 33.62 5.44
C GLU A 105 -13.00 32.26 6.09
N PHE A 106 -11.74 31.81 6.25
CA PHE A 106 -11.40 30.60 6.96
C PHE A 106 -11.96 30.60 8.38
N LEU A 107 -12.08 31.76 9.04
CA LEU A 107 -12.63 31.87 10.39
C LEU A 107 -14.13 32.19 10.43
N LYS A 108 -14.83 32.23 9.28
CA LYS A 108 -16.24 32.64 9.16
C LYS A 108 -17.13 31.90 10.18
N TYR A 109 -16.98 30.58 10.28
CA TYR A 109 -17.78 29.75 11.20
C TYR A 109 -17.26 29.74 12.65
N LEU A 110 -15.97 30.02 12.88
CA LEU A 110 -15.39 30.16 14.23
C LEU A 110 -15.75 31.50 14.90
N LYS A 111 -15.85 32.58 14.13
CA LYS A 111 -16.20 33.93 14.60
C LYS A 111 -17.64 34.08 15.09
N GLY A 112 -18.53 33.19 14.65
CA GLY A 112 -19.93 33.17 15.08
C GLY A 112 -20.10 32.87 16.57
N TYR A 113 -19.12 32.22 17.20
CA TYR A 113 -19.12 31.95 18.64
C TYR A 113 -18.49 33.11 19.44
N SER A 114 -19.06 34.30 19.32
CA SER A 114 -18.82 35.35 20.31
C SER A 114 -19.66 34.98 21.53
N ALA A 115 -19.04 34.32 22.51
CA ALA A 115 -19.61 34.20 23.85
C ALA A 115 -19.93 35.62 24.31
N LYS A 116 -21.21 36.02 24.25
CA LYS A 116 -21.72 37.27 24.79
C LYS A 116 -21.17 37.37 26.21
N GLN A 117 -20.15 38.22 26.41
CA GLN A 117 -19.69 38.56 27.73
C GLN A 117 -20.89 39.11 28.46
N ARG A 118 -21.45 38.33 29.39
CA ARG A 118 -22.40 38.85 30.38
C ARG A 118 -21.64 39.94 31.12
N LYS A 119 -21.89 41.19 30.74
CA LYS A 119 -21.64 42.35 31.59
C LYS A 119 -22.45 42.12 32.86
N VAL A 120 -21.77 41.59 33.89
CA VAL A 120 -22.27 41.65 35.25
C VAL A 120 -22.13 43.11 35.66
N ARG A 121 -23.27 43.77 35.83
CA ARG A 121 -23.37 45.06 36.51
C ARG A 121 -23.12 44.87 37.99
#